data_AF-A0A2L2WQR0-F1
#
_entry.id   AF-A0A2L2WQR0-F1
#
_cell.length_a   1.000
_cell.length_b   1.000
_cell.length_c   1.000
_cell.angle_alpha   90.00
_cell.angle_beta   90.00
_cell.angle_gamma   90.00
#
_symmetry.space_group_name_H-M   'P 1'
#
loop_
_entity.id
_entity.type
_entity.pdbx_description
1 polymer ?
#
loop_
_entity_poly.entity_id
_entity_poly.type
_entity_poly.pdbx_seq_one_letter_code
_entity_poly.pdbx_strand_id
1 'polypeptide(L)'
;MKIEFENDGFPFGQCNLKVHYELNGKPKRWTFTDEQGGQPGNLKGPVVTLDAVGSPIPLQKGLLSREGWYLIKDSGKDVYKNGWLTQRDPDHIQDYYLFVYGTD
;
A
#
# COMPACT_ATOMS: atom_id res chain seq x y z
N MET A 1 -4.17 -1.74 -16.37
CA MET A 1 -3.91 -0.67 -15.37
C MET A 1 -3.42 0.59 -16.09
N LYS A 2 -3.82 1.77 -15.63
CA LYS A 2 -3.37 3.09 -16.12
C LYS A 2 -3.01 3.98 -14.93
N ILE A 3 -1.90 4.70 -15.00
CA ILE A 3 -1.50 5.68 -13.99
C ILE A 3 -1.69 7.08 -14.59
N GLU A 4 -2.28 7.99 -13.81
CA GLU A 4 -2.37 9.42 -14.11
C GLU A 4 -1.61 10.19 -13.04
N PHE A 5 -0.63 10.98 -13.48
CA PHE A 5 0.18 11.82 -12.62
C PHE A 5 0.23 13.24 -13.18
N GLU A 6 0.02 14.23 -12.31
CA GLU A 6 0.16 15.64 -12.61
C GLU A 6 1.37 16.19 -11.84
N ASN A 7 2.34 16.76 -12.55
CA ASN A 7 3.47 17.40 -11.87
C ASN A 7 3.08 18.82 -11.46
N ASP A 8 2.55 18.95 -10.24
CA ASP A 8 2.17 20.22 -9.61
C ASP A 8 3.32 20.87 -8.81
N GLY A 9 4.53 20.30 -8.88
CA GLY A 9 5.69 20.74 -8.11
C GLY A 9 5.71 20.25 -6.66
N PHE A 10 4.75 19.42 -6.24
CA PHE A 10 4.69 18.82 -4.91
C PHE A 10 4.97 17.30 -4.94
N PRO A 11 5.31 16.68 -3.80
CA PRO A 11 5.37 15.22 -3.69
C PRO A 11 4.02 14.55 -4.03
N PHE A 12 4.00 13.21 -4.14
CA PHE A 12 2.76 12.50 -4.46
C PHE A 12 1.74 12.71 -3.34
N GLY A 13 0.52 13.03 -3.73
CA GLY A 13 -0.56 13.40 -2.83
C GLY A 13 -1.93 13.20 -3.45
N GLN A 14 -2.97 13.59 -2.72
CA GLN A 14 -4.37 13.28 -3.02
C GLN A 14 -4.85 13.80 -4.39
N CYS A 15 -4.26 14.89 -4.86
CA CYS A 15 -4.72 15.57 -6.07
C CYS A 15 -3.92 15.16 -7.33
N ASN A 16 -2.67 14.73 -7.17
CA ASN A 16 -1.72 14.65 -8.27
C ASN A 16 -1.38 13.22 -8.71
N LEU A 17 -1.85 12.18 -8.01
CA LEU A 17 -1.67 10.77 -8.41
C LEU A 17 -2.99 9.99 -8.35
N LYS A 18 -3.34 9.33 -9.46
CA LYS A 18 -4.52 8.48 -9.60
C LYS A 18 -4.13 7.20 -10.34
N VAL A 19 -4.61 6.05 -9.87
CA VAL A 19 -4.37 4.77 -10.55
C VAL A 19 -5.71 4.15 -10.92
N HIS A 20 -5.91 3.88 -12.20
CA HIS A 20 -7.10 3.23 -12.75
C HIS A 20 -6.81 1.77 -13.05
N TYR A 21 -7.73 0.90 -12.65
CA TYR A 21 -7.59 -0.55 -12.77
C TYR A 21 -8.95 -1.21 -12.98
N GLU A 22 -8.93 -2.50 -13.25
CA GLU A 22 -10.13 -3.30 -13.40
C GLU A 22 -10.22 -4.28 -12.23
N LEU A 23 -11.44 -4.48 -11.73
CA LEU A 23 -11.74 -5.49 -10.72
C LEU A 23 -13.09 -6.11 -11.04
N ASN A 24 -13.12 -7.43 -11.29
CA ASN A 24 -14.31 -8.17 -11.68
C ASN A 24 -15.02 -7.56 -12.92
N GLY A 25 -14.28 -7.24 -13.98
CA GLY A 25 -14.84 -6.66 -15.20
C GLY A 25 -15.33 -5.22 -15.07
N LYS A 26 -15.07 -4.55 -13.93
CA LYS A 26 -15.54 -3.18 -13.67
C LYS A 26 -14.36 -2.22 -13.48
N PRO A 27 -14.41 -1.02 -14.10
CA PRO A 27 -13.39 -0.02 -13.88
C PRO A 27 -13.44 0.47 -12.43
N LYS A 28 -12.26 0.63 -11.85
CA LYS A 28 -12.00 1.13 -10.51
C LYS A 28 -10.86 2.14 -10.55
N ARG A 29 -10.80 2.95 -9.50
CA ARG A 29 -9.76 3.96 -9.31
C ARG A 29 -9.27 3.90 -7.87
N TRP A 30 -7.97 4.13 -7.70
CA TRP A 30 -7.31 4.34 -6.44
C TRP A 30 -6.72 5.76 -6.38
N THR A 31 -6.84 6.41 -5.23
CA THR A 31 -6.24 7.68 -4.83
C THR A 31 -5.81 7.64 -3.35
N PHE A 32 -4.97 8.57 -2.89
CA PHE A 32 -4.55 8.63 -1.47
C PHE A 32 -5.69 8.83 -0.47
N THR A 33 -6.86 9.31 -0.91
CA THR A 33 -8.06 9.37 -0.07
C THR A 33 -8.62 7.98 0.27
N ASP A 34 -8.41 6.99 -0.60
CA ASP A 34 -8.86 5.62 -0.36
C ASP A 34 -8.05 4.94 0.76
N GLU A 35 -6.75 5.28 0.89
CA GLU A 35 -5.92 4.84 2.02
C GLU A 35 -6.43 5.35 3.37
N GLN A 36 -6.82 6.63 3.42
CA GLN A 36 -7.36 7.26 4.63
C GLN A 36 -8.69 6.64 5.08
N GLY A 37 -9.45 6.04 4.15
CA GLY A 37 -10.68 5.31 4.41
C GLY A 37 -10.50 3.97 5.14
N GLY A 38 -9.27 3.56 5.46
CA GLY A 38 -9.01 2.43 6.36
C GLY A 38 -8.96 1.04 5.70
N GLN A 39 -9.25 0.92 4.40
CA GLN A 39 -9.30 -0.34 3.63
C GLN A 39 -10.24 -1.40 4.25
N PRO A 40 -11.55 -1.16 4.27
CA PRO A 40 -12.52 -2.07 4.89
C PRO A 40 -12.53 -3.47 4.26
N GLY A 41 -12.05 -3.61 3.02
CA GLY A 41 -11.92 -4.90 2.33
C GLY A 41 -10.64 -5.69 2.64
N ASN A 42 -9.74 -5.19 3.50
CA ASN A 42 -8.46 -5.84 3.77
C ASN A 42 -8.64 -7.21 4.46
N LEU A 43 -7.99 -8.24 3.90
CA LEU A 43 -8.11 -9.63 4.38
C LEU A 43 -7.16 -9.99 5.53
N LYS A 44 -6.47 -8.98 6.08
CA LYS A 44 -5.52 -9.08 7.18
C LYS A 44 -4.29 -9.94 6.86
N GLY A 45 -3.28 -9.79 7.69
CA GLY A 45 -2.00 -10.47 7.57
C GLY A 45 -1.94 -11.76 8.40
N PRO A 46 -0.92 -12.59 8.17
CA PRO A 46 -0.66 -13.75 9.00
C PRO A 46 -0.23 -13.34 10.42
N VAL A 47 -0.35 -14.27 11.36
CA VAL A 47 0.28 -14.19 12.68
C VAL A 47 1.46 -15.18 12.73
N VAL A 48 2.57 -14.76 13.35
CA VAL A 48 3.83 -15.52 13.32
C VAL A 48 3.76 -16.79 14.16
N THR A 49 3.03 -16.77 15.29
CA THR A 49 2.75 -17.95 16.12
C THR A 49 1.33 -17.88 16.71
N LEU A 50 0.74 -19.05 16.99
CA LEU A 50 -0.51 -19.21 17.73
C LEU A 50 -0.31 -19.76 19.14
N ASP A 51 0.93 -19.84 19.62
CA ASP A 51 1.23 -20.30 20.98
C ASP A 51 0.50 -19.42 22.01
N ALA A 52 -0.21 -20.07 22.93
CA ALA A 52 -1.05 -19.42 23.95
C ALA A 52 -2.20 -18.53 23.41
N VAL A 53 -2.57 -18.63 22.13
CA VAL A 53 -3.73 -17.94 21.57
C VAL A 53 -4.99 -18.79 21.73
N GLY A 54 -5.78 -18.49 22.77
CA GLY A 54 -7.04 -19.19 23.08
C GLY A 54 -8.31 -18.49 22.58
N SER A 55 -8.18 -17.32 21.95
CA SER A 55 -9.30 -16.49 21.52
C SER A 55 -8.92 -15.64 20.30
N PRO A 56 -9.90 -15.03 19.60
CA PRO A 56 -9.62 -14.13 18.48
C PRO A 56 -8.70 -12.98 18.90
N ILE A 57 -7.68 -12.74 18.07
CA ILE A 57 -6.71 -11.65 18.25
C ILE A 57 -6.83 -10.62 17.12
N PRO A 58 -6.51 -9.35 17.39
CA PRO A 58 -6.38 -8.36 16.32
C PRO A 58 -5.28 -8.75 15.34
N LEU A 59 -5.59 -8.72 14.04
CA LEU A 59 -4.62 -8.97 12.98
C LEU A 59 -4.20 -7.65 12.34
N GLN A 60 -2.92 -7.59 11.95
CA GLN A 60 -2.39 -6.49 11.16
C GLN A 60 -2.99 -6.49 9.75
N LYS A 61 -2.86 -5.37 9.03
CA LYS A 61 -3.24 -5.33 7.61
C LYS A 61 -2.36 -6.30 6.81
N GLY A 62 -2.99 -7.05 5.91
CA GLY A 62 -2.29 -7.93 4.97
C GLY A 62 -2.21 -7.30 3.59
N LEU A 63 -1.43 -7.92 2.70
CA LEU A 63 -1.26 -7.44 1.32
C LEU A 63 -2.52 -7.60 0.46
N LEU A 64 -3.45 -8.48 0.84
CA LEU A 64 -4.66 -8.79 0.06
C LEU A 64 -5.89 -8.04 0.58
N SER A 65 -6.70 -7.56 -0.36
CA SER A 65 -7.91 -6.78 -0.11
C SER A 65 -8.96 -7.10 -1.16
N ARG A 66 -10.23 -7.13 -0.75
CA ARG A 66 -11.38 -7.23 -1.67
C ARG A 66 -11.55 -6.01 -2.56
N GLU A 67 -10.82 -4.93 -2.28
CA GLU A 67 -10.82 -3.72 -3.08
C GLU A 67 -9.83 -3.79 -4.26
N GLY A 68 -9.03 -4.85 -4.38
CA GLY A 68 -8.14 -5.06 -5.53
C GLY A 68 -6.85 -4.25 -5.49
N TRP A 69 -6.48 -3.70 -4.33
CA TRP A 69 -5.23 -2.97 -4.15
C TRP A 69 -4.71 -2.99 -2.71
N TYR A 70 -3.40 -2.76 -2.57
CA TYR A 70 -2.73 -2.49 -1.30
C TYR A 70 -1.56 -1.53 -1.49
N LEU A 71 -1.38 -0.58 -0.58
CA LEU A 71 -0.28 0.39 -0.61
C LEU A 71 0.72 0.09 0.51
N ILE A 72 2.00 0.00 0.16
CA ILE A 72 3.10 0.10 1.12
C ILE A 72 3.66 1.52 1.05
N LYS A 73 3.52 2.26 2.15
CA LYS A 73 4.25 3.50 2.38
C LYS A 73 5.64 3.16 2.91
N ASP A 74 6.67 3.47 2.12
CA ASP A 74 8.06 3.15 2.45
C ASP A 74 8.93 4.39 2.71
N SER A 75 8.36 5.58 2.57
CA SER A 75 9.02 6.84 2.92
C SER A 75 9.58 6.83 4.35
N GLY A 76 10.86 7.19 4.48
CA GLY A 76 11.54 7.37 5.77
C GLY A 76 12.00 6.08 6.45
N LYS A 77 11.79 4.90 5.86
CA LYS A 77 12.32 3.65 6.43
C LYS A 77 13.77 3.41 6.05
N ASP A 78 14.53 2.80 6.95
CA ASP A 78 15.89 2.34 6.68
C ASP A 78 15.94 1.46 5.43
N VAL A 79 17.05 1.56 4.70
CA VAL A 79 17.26 0.85 3.43
C VAL A 79 18.36 -0.19 3.60
N TYR A 80 18.24 -1.30 2.87
CA TYR A 80 19.30 -2.29 2.83
C TYR A 80 20.27 -1.96 1.70
N LYS A 81 21.54 -1.66 2.04
CA LYS A 81 22.57 -1.24 1.08
C LYS A 81 23.86 -1.96 1.38
N ASN A 82 24.46 -2.59 0.37
CA ASN A 82 25.75 -3.28 0.48
C ASN A 82 25.81 -4.31 1.62
N GLY A 83 24.74 -5.07 1.84
CA GLY A 83 24.69 -6.11 2.87
C GLY A 83 24.38 -5.61 4.28
N TRP A 84 24.11 -4.31 4.46
CA TRP A 84 23.81 -3.73 5.78
C TRP A 84 22.54 -2.89 5.76
N LEU A 85 21.82 -2.90 6.88
CA LEU A 85 20.74 -1.95 7.13
C LEU A 85 21.36 -0.59 7.42
N THR A 86 20.95 0.44 6.68
CA THR A 86 21.45 1.81 6.81
C THR A 86 20.29 2.79 6.84
N GLN A 87 20.51 3.93 7.49
CA GLN A 87 19.59 5.07 7.39
C GLN A 87 19.39 5.46 5.92
N ARG A 88 18.16 5.79 5.59
CA ARG A 88 17.81 6.34 4.27
C ARG A 88 18.45 7.73 4.10
N ASP A 89 18.77 8.06 2.86
CA ASP A 89 19.26 9.39 2.49
C ASP A 89 18.29 10.48 3.02
N PRO A 90 18.77 11.50 3.75
CA PRO A 90 17.94 12.60 4.24
C PRO A 90 17.18 13.36 3.13
N ASP A 91 17.73 13.39 1.91
CA ASP A 91 17.14 14.08 0.77
C ASP A 91 16.04 13.24 0.08
N HIS A 92 15.84 12.00 0.50
CA HIS A 92 14.77 11.16 -0.04
C HIS A 92 13.39 11.66 0.40
N ILE A 93 12.58 12.07 -0.59
CA ILE A 93 11.25 12.65 -0.34
C ILE A 93 10.19 11.58 -0.05
N GLN A 94 10.00 10.60 -0.94
CA GLN A 94 8.96 9.58 -0.75
C GLN A 94 9.21 8.30 -1.55
N ASP A 95 8.64 7.20 -1.07
CA ASP A 95 8.57 5.93 -1.79
C ASP A 95 7.27 5.20 -1.46
N TYR A 96 6.56 4.78 -2.50
CA TYR A 96 5.24 4.16 -2.42
C TYR A 96 5.17 2.97 -3.38
N TYR A 97 4.81 1.81 -2.84
CA TYR A 97 4.56 0.61 -3.64
C TYR A 97 3.07 0.31 -3.62
N LEU A 98 2.39 0.59 -4.73
CA LEU A 98 0.99 0.24 -4.92
C LEU A 98 0.89 -1.10 -5.65
N PHE A 99 0.37 -2.09 -4.95
CA PHE A 99 -0.05 -3.35 -5.53
C PHE A 99 -1.49 -3.19 -6.01
N VAL A 100 -1.73 -3.51 -7.28
CA VAL A 100 -3.06 -3.58 -7.87
C VAL A 100 -3.21 -4.99 -8.43
N TYR A 101 -4.30 -5.64 -8.08
CA TYR A 101 -4.57 -7.03 -8.45
C TYR A 101 -6.06 -7.24 -8.69
N GLY A 102 -6.36 -8.11 -9.65
CA GLY A 102 -7.71 -8.47 -10.06
C GLY A 102 -8.07 -9.89 -9.62
N THR A 103 -9.04 -10.45 -10.34
CA THR A 103 -9.51 -11.84 -10.25
C THR A 103 -9.36 -12.56 -11.59
N ASP A 104 -8.57 -11.98 -12.49
CA ASP A 104 -8.26 -12.51 -13.82
C ASP A 104 -7.35 -13.74 -13.77
#